data_AF-A0A815ZH78-F1
#
_entry.id   AF-A0A815ZH78-F1
#
_cell.length_a   1.000
_cell.length_b   1.000
_cell.length_c   1.000
_cell.angle_alpha   90.00
_cell.angle_beta   90.00
_cell.angle_gamma   90.00
#
_symmetry.space_group_name_H-M   'P 1'
#
loop_
_entity.id
_entity.type
_entity.pdbx_description
1 polymer ?
#
loop_
_entity_poly.entity_id
_entity_poly.type
_entity_poly.pdbx_seq_one_letter_code
_entity_poly.pdbx_strand_id
1 'polypeptide(L)'
;MTLSDALYNETAIVLHVIPASVDFTTSESMKLSQQYDPEGDRQLIAVSKIDKFDKGIKDKLRGLGPGSMSLRLGCVAVLNRSQDEIDQKISFDEMKKRERDFFKCHKAFEHVPDTYKGK
;
A
#
# COMPACT_ATOMS: atom_id res chain seq x y z
N MET A 1 -1.39 6.46 -25.09
CA MET A 1 -1.68 6.85 -23.70
C MET A 1 -0.38 6.81 -22.94
N THR A 2 0.15 7.98 -22.61
CA THR A 2 1.33 8.14 -21.77
C THR A 2 0.93 8.10 -20.29
N LEU A 3 1.91 7.96 -19.40
CA LEU A 3 1.67 8.04 -17.95
C LEU A 3 1.11 9.42 -17.57
N SER A 4 1.62 10.49 -18.19
CA SER A 4 1.13 11.84 -18.00
C SER A 4 -0.34 11.97 -18.43
N ASP A 5 -0.74 11.38 -19.57
CA ASP A 5 -2.14 11.40 -20.02
C ASP A 5 -3.08 10.79 -18.97
N ALA A 6 -2.65 9.71 -18.31
CA ALA A 6 -3.43 9.07 -17.24
C ALA A 6 -3.49 9.93 -15.98
N LEU A 7 -2.39 10.63 -15.64
CA LEU A 7 -2.34 11.53 -14.49
C LEU A 7 -3.15 12.82 -14.73
N TYR A 8 -3.23 13.33 -15.96
CA TYR A 8 -4.09 14.47 -16.29
C TYR A 8 -5.60 14.16 -16.22
N ASN A 9 -5.97 12.88 -16.33
CA ASN A 9 -7.37 12.50 -16.24
C ASN A 9 -7.88 12.59 -14.78
N GLU A 10 -8.70 13.60 -14.50
CA GLU A 10 -9.28 13.84 -13.17
C GLU A 10 -10.20 12.71 -12.70
N THR A 11 -10.76 11.90 -13.60
CA THR A 11 -11.59 10.75 -13.23
C THR A 11 -10.77 9.50 -12.90
N ALA A 12 -9.46 9.52 -13.10
CA ALA A 12 -8.59 8.38 -12.84
C ALA A 12 -8.14 8.35 -11.37
N ILE A 13 -8.19 7.16 -10.75
CA ILE A 13 -7.57 6.91 -9.45
C ILE A 13 -6.11 6.52 -9.68
N VAL A 14 -5.20 7.19 -8.96
CA VAL A 14 -3.77 6.87 -8.99
C VAL A 14 -3.47 5.89 -7.86
N LEU A 15 -3.19 4.64 -8.23
CA LEU A 15 -2.80 3.59 -7.30
C LEU A 15 -1.28 3.50 -7.20
N HIS A 16 -0.73 3.89 -6.05
CA HIS A 16 0.68 3.75 -5.73
C HIS A 16 0.95 2.38 -5.12
N VAL A 17 1.82 1.58 -5.74
CA VAL A 17 2.29 0.33 -5.14
C VAL A 17 3.66 0.56 -4.53
N ILE A 18 3.73 0.62 -3.19
CA ILE A 18 4.96 0.98 -2.47
C ILE A 18 5.33 -0.16 -1.51
N PRO A 19 6.57 -0.68 -1.55
CA PRO A 19 7.04 -1.63 -0.55
C PRO A 19 7.02 -1.04 0.87
N ALA A 20 6.72 -1.86 1.87
CA ALA A 20 6.69 -1.45 3.27
C ALA A 20 8.04 -0.84 3.76
N SER A 21 9.15 -1.24 3.15
CA SER A 21 10.49 -0.70 3.45
C SER A 21 10.78 0.69 2.89
N VAL A 22 9.93 1.24 2.00
CA VAL A 22 10.18 2.51 1.30
C VAL A 22 9.23 3.60 1.79
N ASP A 23 9.77 4.75 2.20
CA ASP A 23 8.95 5.88 2.66
C ASP A 23 8.06 6.46 1.54
N PHE A 24 6.81 6.77 1.86
CA PHE A 24 5.82 7.21 0.87
C PHE A 24 6.22 8.54 0.22
N THR A 25 6.69 9.48 1.04
CA THR A 25 7.05 10.85 0.65
C THR A 25 8.29 10.92 -0.25
N THR A 26 9.17 9.92 -0.16
CA THR A 26 10.40 9.89 -0.95
C THR A 26 10.22 9.18 -2.29
N SER A 27 9.13 8.42 -2.44
CA SER A 27 8.86 7.63 -3.64
C SER A 27 8.63 8.52 -4.88
N GLU A 28 9.17 8.09 -6.02
CA GLU A 28 9.09 8.85 -7.27
C GLU A 28 7.64 8.95 -7.79
N SER A 29 6.85 7.89 -7.61
CA SER A 29 5.46 7.86 -8.06
C SER A 29 4.62 8.94 -7.36
N MET A 30 4.82 9.11 -6.05
CA MET A 30 4.14 10.15 -5.26
C MET A 30 4.60 11.55 -5.66
N LYS A 31 5.91 11.76 -5.86
CA LYS A 31 6.43 13.06 -6.32
C LYS A 31 5.88 13.45 -7.69
N LEU A 32 5.66 12.47 -8.56
CA LEU A 32 5.09 12.69 -9.88
C LEU A 32 3.58 12.97 -9.78
N SER A 33 2.81 12.16 -9.04
CA SER A 33 1.36 12.35 -8.90
C SER A 33 1.02 13.68 -8.25
N GLN A 34 1.80 14.14 -7.27
CA GLN A 34 1.61 15.43 -6.60
C GLN A 34 1.66 16.63 -7.54
N GLN A 35 2.31 16.52 -8.71
CA GLN A 35 2.31 17.59 -9.71
C GLN A 35 0.94 17.74 -10.40
N TYR A 36 0.12 16.68 -10.40
CA TYR A 36 -1.18 16.60 -11.07
C TYR A 36 -2.36 16.46 -10.09
N ASP A 37 -2.08 16.11 -8.84
CA ASP A 37 -3.04 15.99 -7.73
C ASP A 37 -2.35 16.40 -6.42
N PRO A 38 -2.14 17.71 -6.20
CA PRO A 38 -1.42 18.22 -5.02
C PRO A 38 -2.12 17.89 -3.70
N GLU A 39 -3.46 17.85 -3.72
CA GLU A 39 -4.30 17.57 -2.54
C GLU A 39 -4.41 16.07 -2.23
N GLY A 40 -3.99 15.19 -3.15
CA GLY A 40 -4.05 13.74 -2.94
C GLY A 40 -5.48 13.20 -2.90
N ASP A 41 -6.41 13.83 -3.60
CA ASP A 41 -7.84 13.53 -3.55
C ASP A 41 -8.20 12.22 -4.26
N ARG A 42 -7.36 11.80 -5.21
CA ARG A 42 -7.55 10.61 -6.06
C ARG A 42 -6.38 9.63 -5.98
N GLN A 43 -5.57 9.74 -4.93
CA GLN A 43 -4.42 8.88 -4.68
C GLN A 43 -4.69 7.85 -3.59
N LEU A 44 -4.38 6.58 -3.88
CA LEU A 44 -4.46 5.46 -2.94
C LEU A 44 -3.10 4.75 -2.91
N ILE A 45 -2.63 4.37 -1.72
CA ILE A 45 -1.40 3.58 -1.57
C ILE A 45 -1.73 2.13 -1.23
N ALA A 46 -1.26 1.19 -2.05
CA ALA A 46 -1.13 -0.22 -1.70
C ALA A 46 0.29 -0.49 -1.16
N VAL A 47 0.37 -0.79 0.13
CA VAL A 47 1.63 -1.10 0.82
C VAL A 47 1.90 -2.60 0.69
N SER A 48 2.92 -2.94 -0.08
CA SER A 48 3.29 -4.33 -0.40
C SER A 48 4.51 -4.81 0.40
N LYS A 49 4.83 -6.11 0.30
CA LYS A 49 6.02 -6.73 0.94
C LYS A 49 6.06 -6.50 2.46
N ILE A 50 4.88 -6.53 3.08
CA ILE A 50 4.69 -6.31 4.52
C ILE A 50 5.25 -7.45 5.37
N ASP A 51 5.44 -8.62 4.78
CA ASP A 51 6.06 -9.81 5.37
C ASP A 51 7.52 -9.60 5.79
N LYS A 52 8.20 -8.59 5.23
CA LYS A 52 9.60 -8.28 5.54
C LYS A 52 9.77 -7.07 6.44
N PHE A 53 8.68 -6.50 6.96
CA PHE A 53 8.71 -5.21 7.64
C PHE A 53 7.93 -5.22 8.95
N ASP A 54 8.65 -5.46 10.05
CA ASP A 54 8.05 -5.63 11.37
C ASP A 54 7.92 -4.33 12.19
N LYS A 55 8.86 -3.40 12.02
CA LYS A 55 8.99 -2.22 12.90
C LYS A 55 8.41 -0.97 12.25
N GLY A 56 7.48 -0.30 12.94
CA GLY A 56 6.96 1.00 12.51
C GLY A 56 5.86 0.96 11.43
N ILE A 57 5.37 -0.23 11.05
CA ILE A 57 4.29 -0.36 10.05
C ILE A 57 3.02 0.38 10.48
N LYS A 58 2.70 0.34 11.78
CA LYS A 58 1.54 1.02 12.36
C LYS A 58 1.61 2.53 12.16
N ASP A 59 2.76 3.13 12.48
CA ASP A 59 2.94 4.58 12.40
C ASP A 59 2.93 5.02 10.93
N LYS A 60 3.58 4.24 10.06
CA LYS A 60 3.57 4.43 8.62
C LYS A 60 2.15 4.40 8.03
N LEU A 61 1.35 3.39 8.34
CA LEU A 61 -0.02 3.27 7.83
C LEU A 61 -0.94 4.38 8.34
N ARG A 62 -0.72 4.85 9.57
CA ARG A 62 -1.46 5.98 10.14
C ARG A 62 -1.01 7.35 9.60
N GLY A 63 0.00 7.40 8.74
CA GLY A 63 0.60 8.65 8.26
C GLY A 63 1.30 9.44 9.37
N LEU A 64 1.64 8.78 10.48
CA LEU A 64 2.31 9.39 11.63
C LEU A 64 3.83 9.30 11.40
N GLY A 65 4.42 10.37 10.87
CA GLY A 65 5.86 10.48 10.63
C GLY A 65 6.27 11.85 10.08
N PRO A 66 7.58 12.17 10.05
CA PRO A 66 8.08 13.40 9.43
C PRO A 66 7.68 13.47 7.95
N GLY A 67 7.02 14.55 7.52
CA GLY A 67 6.50 14.69 6.16
C GLY A 67 5.14 14.01 5.92
N SER A 68 4.34 13.80 6.97
CA SER A 68 2.99 13.21 6.91
C SER A 68 2.18 13.74 5.73
N MET A 69 1.71 12.84 4.86
CA MET A 69 0.85 13.16 3.73
C MET A 69 -0.56 12.65 4.01
N SER A 70 -1.54 13.54 3.89
CA SER A 70 -2.94 13.19 4.05
C SER A 70 -3.55 12.89 2.69
N LEU A 71 -3.65 11.60 2.33
CA LEU A 71 -4.36 11.18 1.12
C LEU A 71 -5.84 10.94 1.42
N ARG A 72 -6.73 11.42 0.56
CA ARG A 72 -8.19 11.28 0.78
C ARG A 72 -8.63 9.81 0.75
N LEU A 73 -8.03 8.99 -0.11
CA LEU A 73 -8.33 7.55 -0.20
C LEU A 73 -7.50 6.70 0.76
N GLY A 74 -6.49 7.29 1.41
CA GLY A 74 -5.65 6.63 2.41
C GLY A 74 -4.69 5.58 1.85
N CYS A 75 -4.45 4.53 2.63
CA CYS A 75 -3.58 3.42 2.24
C CYS A 75 -4.10 2.07 2.78
N VAL A 76 -3.66 0.99 2.14
CA VAL A 76 -3.98 -0.38 2.52
C VAL A 76 -2.73 -1.26 2.43
N ALA A 77 -2.44 -2.02 3.48
CA ALA A 77 -1.44 -3.06 3.49
C ALA A 77 -1.99 -4.32 2.82
N VAL A 78 -1.20 -4.91 1.93
CA VAL A 78 -1.55 -6.14 1.22
C VAL A 78 -0.43 -7.17 1.33
N LEU A 79 -0.81 -8.42 1.56
CA LEU A 79 0.09 -9.55 1.46
C LEU A 79 -0.08 -10.18 0.07
N ASN A 80 1.02 -10.26 -0.67
CA ASN A 80 1.04 -10.86 -2.00
C ASN A 80 1.78 -12.20 -1.96
N ARG A 81 1.63 -12.99 -3.04
CA ARG A 81 2.40 -14.22 -3.21
C ARG A 81 3.90 -13.93 -3.23
N SER A 82 4.66 -14.74 -2.52
CA SER A 82 6.11 -14.82 -2.66
C SER A 82 6.49 -15.49 -3.99
N GLN A 83 7.77 -15.42 -4.36
CA GLN A 83 8.25 -16.10 -5.56
C GLN A 83 8.04 -17.62 -5.47
N ASP A 84 8.36 -18.21 -4.32
CA ASP A 84 8.17 -19.65 -4.09
C ASP A 84 6.69 -20.06 -4.20
N GLU A 85 5.77 -19.21 -3.72
CA GLU A 85 4.32 -19.44 -3.80
C GLU A 85 3.78 -19.33 -5.23
N ILE A 86 4.37 -18.45 -6.05
CA ILE A 86 4.08 -18.37 -7.49
C ILE A 86 4.52 -19.67 -8.16
N ASP A 87 5.73 -20.14 -7.86
CA ASP A 87 6.30 -21.36 -8.45
C ASP A 87 5.49 -22.61 -8.05
N GLN A 88 4.99 -22.64 -6.82
CA GLN A 88 4.07 -23.68 -6.31
C GLN A 88 2.62 -23.54 -6.82
N LYS A 89 2.30 -22.47 -7.56
CA LYS A 89 0.97 -22.18 -8.12
C LYS A 89 -0.15 -22.20 -7.06
N ILE A 90 0.09 -21.62 -5.89
CA ILE A 90 -0.96 -21.53 -4.87
C ILE A 90 -2.19 -20.80 -5.42
N SER A 91 -3.38 -21.28 -5.07
CA SER A 91 -4.61 -20.69 -5.55
C SER A 91 -4.83 -19.29 -4.99
N PHE A 92 -5.71 -18.51 -5.64
CA PHE A 92 -6.10 -17.21 -5.12
C PHE A 92 -6.80 -17.33 -3.76
N ASP A 93 -7.66 -18.33 -3.56
CA ASP A 93 -8.36 -18.55 -2.29
C ASP A 93 -7.41 -18.91 -1.15
N GLU A 94 -6.39 -19.72 -1.43
CA GLU A 94 -5.34 -20.06 -0.48
C GLU A 94 -4.54 -18.81 -0.09
N MET A 95 -4.15 -17.99 -1.07
CA MET A 95 -3.47 -16.72 -0.80
C MET A 95 -4.34 -15.77 0.03
N LYS A 96 -5.63 -15.65 -0.29
CA LYS A 96 -6.56 -14.80 0.46
C LYS A 96 -6.72 -15.28 1.91
N LYS A 97 -6.72 -16.60 2.13
CA LYS A 97 -6.71 -17.17 3.49
C LYS A 97 -5.43 -16.81 4.23
N ARG A 98 -4.27 -16.96 3.59
CA ARG A 98 -2.97 -16.57 4.16
C ARG A 98 -2.89 -15.10 4.52
N GLU A 99 -3.40 -14.21 3.67
CA GLU A 99 -3.46 -12.78 3.97
C GLU A 99 -4.29 -12.50 5.23
N ARG A 100 -5.48 -13.09 5.34
CA ARG A 100 -6.31 -12.97 6.55
C ARG A 100 -5.62 -13.52 7.80
N ASP A 101 -4.98 -14.67 7.68
CA ASP A 101 -4.29 -15.31 8.81
C ASP A 101 -3.05 -14.51 9.22
N PHE A 102 -2.30 -13.95 8.26
CA PHE A 102 -1.19 -13.04 8.50
C PHE A 102 -1.64 -11.82 9.31
N PHE A 103 -2.69 -11.12 8.87
CA PHE A 103 -3.17 -9.93 9.58
C PHE A 103 -3.75 -10.20 10.97
N LYS A 104 -4.23 -11.42 11.23
CA LYS A 104 -4.72 -11.84 12.56
C LYS A 104 -3.59 -12.22 13.50
N CYS A 105 -2.55 -12.88 13.00
CA CYS A 105 -1.52 -13.50 13.83
C CYS A 105 -0.25 -12.65 13.95
N HIS A 106 0.01 -11.73 13.01
CA HIS A 106 1.24 -10.96 12.97
C HIS A 106 1.23 -9.79 13.96
N LYS A 107 2.12 -9.82 14.97
CA LYS A 107 2.19 -8.83 16.06
C LYS A 107 2.24 -7.37 15.57
N ALA A 108 2.95 -7.11 14.47
CA ALA A 108 3.05 -5.76 13.90
C ALA A 108 1.69 -5.17 13.46
N PHE A 109 0.69 -6.01 13.19
CA PHE A 109 -0.64 -5.63 12.71
C PHE A 109 -1.75 -5.73 13.78
N GLU A 110 -1.43 -6.19 14.99
CA GLU A 110 -2.40 -6.40 16.08
C GLU A 110 -3.19 -5.13 16.43
N HIS A 111 -2.52 -3.97 16.42
CA HIS A 111 -3.14 -2.66 16.73
C HIS A 111 -3.32 -1.76 15.50
N VAL A 112 -3.22 -2.34 14.30
CA VAL A 112 -3.54 -1.65 13.05
C VAL A 112 -5.05 -1.79 12.83
N PRO A 113 -5.80 -0.70 12.58
CA PRO A 113 -7.22 -0.80 12.24
C PRO A 113 -7.45 -1.59 10.95
N ASP A 114 -8.56 -2.32 10.87
CA ASP A 114 -8.86 -3.17 9.71
C ASP A 114 -9.08 -2.39 8.41
N THR A 115 -9.33 -1.08 8.49
CA THR A 115 -9.38 -0.18 7.32
C THR A 115 -8.06 -0.11 6.56
N TYR A 116 -6.94 -0.40 7.22
CA TYR A 116 -5.60 -0.39 6.60
C TYR A 116 -5.13 -1.80 6.19
N LYS A 117 -5.97 -2.83 6.29
CA LYS A 117 -5.59 -4.22 6.01
C LYS A 117 -6.34 -4.75 4.78
N GLY A 118 -5.65 -5.55 3.97
CA GLY A 118 -6.27 -6.34 2.91
C GLY A 118 -7.34 -7.30 3.44
N LYS A 119 -8.29 -7.68 2.59
CA LYS A 119 -9.50 -8.45 2.95
C LYS A 119 -9.59 -9.80 2.26
#